data_AF-A0A931IWW0-F1
#
_entry.id   AF-A0A931IWW0-F1
#
_cell.length_a   1.000
_cell.length_b   1.000
_cell.length_c   1.000
_cell.angle_alpha   90.00
_cell.angle_beta   90.00
_cell.angle_gamma   90.00
#
_symmetry.space_group_name_H-M   'P 1'
#
loop_
_entity.id
_entity.type
_entity.pdbx_description
1 polymer ?
#
loop_
_entity_poly.entity_id
_entity_poly.type
_entity_poly.pdbx_seq_one_letter_code
_entity_poly.pdbx_strand_id
1 'polypeptide(L)'
;MTPARRPPYRLMGLLAVPLLLWTLGGPHRVDVEVVAKPWRREVEIERQVRERDSNWCAQIPAGAEVLERERRDDPSGIQPPADYCRYLAPVWRKRRSAIASGLAPQVPEWPLVALREASEAESAERPGKRHATQELSLRAVDGSEWTCRPAFEAWTRFTVGQKLSLQVDRWGVADCSSLRPL
;
A
#
# COMPACT_ATOMS: atom_id res chain seq x y z
N MET A 1 -26.21 27.51 71.15
CA MET A 1 -26.65 26.40 70.27
C MET A 1 -26.13 26.69 68.87
N THR A 2 -25.11 25.97 68.42
CA THR A 2 -24.42 26.22 67.15
C THR A 2 -24.58 24.97 66.27
N PRO A 3 -25.16 25.05 65.06
CA PRO A 3 -25.39 23.87 64.25
C PRO A 3 -24.09 23.43 63.54
N ALA A 4 -23.83 22.13 63.62
CA ALA A 4 -22.68 21.46 63.01
C ALA A 4 -22.81 21.39 61.47
N ARG A 5 -21.76 21.84 60.77
CA ARG A 5 -21.62 21.69 59.31
C ARG A 5 -21.16 20.26 58.98
N ARG A 6 -21.88 19.57 58.10
CA ARG A 6 -21.48 18.27 57.52
C ARG A 6 -20.47 18.49 56.39
N PRO A 7 -19.44 17.64 56.23
CA PRO A 7 -18.48 17.76 55.12
C PRO A 7 -19.05 17.13 53.83
N PRO A 8 -18.80 17.73 52.66
CA PRO A 8 -19.14 17.15 51.36
C PRO A 8 -17.99 16.26 50.87
N TYR A 9 -18.18 14.95 50.89
CA TYR A 9 -17.35 14.03 50.12
C TYR A 9 -18.26 13.02 49.43
N ARG A 10 -18.23 12.98 48.09
CA ARG A 10 -18.38 11.80 47.21
C ARG A 10 -18.70 12.23 45.78
N LEU A 11 -17.67 12.60 45.02
CA LEU A 11 -17.69 12.63 43.55
C LEU A 11 -16.23 12.59 43.05
N MET A 12 -15.48 11.58 43.48
CA MET A 12 -14.06 11.42 43.14
C MET A 12 -13.72 9.93 42.97
N GLY A 13 -14.54 9.20 42.20
CA GLY A 13 -14.42 7.74 42.05
C GLY A 13 -14.47 7.19 40.63
N LEU A 14 -14.65 8.00 39.58
CA LEU A 14 -14.90 7.50 38.22
C LEU A 14 -13.72 7.62 37.24
N LEU A 15 -12.61 8.27 37.60
CA LEU A 15 -11.43 8.41 36.72
C LEU A 15 -10.38 7.29 36.85
N ALA A 16 -10.44 6.45 37.90
CA ALA A 16 -9.43 5.41 38.13
C ALA A 16 -9.62 4.16 37.25
N VAL A 17 -10.85 3.87 36.81
CA VAL A 17 -11.19 2.66 36.04
C VAL A 17 -10.58 2.66 34.62
N PRO A 18 -10.64 3.74 33.81
CA PRO A 18 -10.03 3.72 32.47
C PRO A 18 -8.49 3.63 32.49
N LEU A 19 -7.83 4.15 33.53
CA LEU A 19 -6.37 4.05 33.69
C LEU A 19 -5.90 2.62 34.02
N LEU A 20 -6.65 1.90 34.87
CA LEU A 20 -6.37 0.49 35.19
C LEU A 20 -6.61 -0.45 34.00
N LEU A 21 -7.61 -0.16 33.17
CA LEU A 21 -7.85 -0.93 31.93
C LEU A 21 -6.75 -0.74 30.88
N TRP A 22 -6.05 0.40 30.89
CA TRP A 22 -4.96 0.68 29.94
C TRP A 22 -3.65 -0.02 30.33
N THR A 23 -3.35 -0.14 31.63
CA THR A 23 -2.10 -0.78 32.09
C THR A 23 -2.10 -2.30 31.95
N LEU A 24 -3.26 -2.96 32.05
CA LEU A 24 -3.39 -4.41 31.91
C LEU A 24 -3.45 -4.90 30.46
N GLY A 25 -3.74 -4.01 29.50
CA GLY A 25 -3.92 -4.35 28.08
C GLY A 25 -2.93 -3.71 27.11
N GLY A 26 -1.83 -3.15 27.63
CA GLY A 26 -0.81 -2.49 26.82
C GLY A 26 -0.01 -3.46 25.93
N PRO A 27 0.71 -2.94 24.92
CA PRO A 27 1.58 -3.76 24.10
C PRO A 27 2.71 -4.37 24.94
N HIS A 28 2.97 -5.65 24.73
CA HIS A 28 4.06 -6.38 25.38
C HIS A 28 5.15 -6.71 24.37
N ARG A 29 6.36 -7.02 24.85
CA ARG A 29 7.47 -7.42 24.00
C ARG A 29 7.55 -8.93 23.91
N VAL A 30 7.76 -9.42 22.69
CA VAL A 30 7.95 -10.83 22.38
C VAL A 30 9.30 -10.98 21.66
N ASP A 31 10.05 -11.99 22.05
CA ASP A 31 11.28 -12.38 21.37
C ASP A 31 10.91 -13.27 20.17
N VAL A 32 11.34 -12.84 18.98
CA VAL A 32 11.06 -13.50 17.71
C VAL A 32 12.35 -13.78 16.96
N GLU A 33 12.34 -14.79 16.10
CA GLU A 33 13.42 -15.11 15.18
C GLU A 33 12.99 -14.83 13.74
N VAL A 34 13.90 -14.27 12.94
CA VAL A 34 13.69 -14.12 11.49
C VAL A 34 13.85 -15.48 10.82
N VAL A 35 12.73 -16.13 10.48
CA VAL A 35 12.75 -17.46 9.85
C VAL A 35 12.90 -17.39 8.33
N ALA A 36 12.42 -16.33 7.70
CA ALA A 36 12.58 -16.12 6.26
C ALA A 36 12.56 -14.64 5.90
N LYS A 37 13.16 -14.34 4.75
CA LYS A 37 13.20 -12.99 4.17
C LYS A 37 12.82 -13.05 2.70
N PRO A 38 11.53 -13.23 2.37
CA PRO A 38 11.09 -13.23 0.98
C PRO A 38 11.14 -11.84 0.37
N TRP A 39 11.41 -11.80 -0.93
CA TRP A 39 11.33 -10.59 -1.73
C TRP A 39 10.67 -10.89 -3.07
N ARG A 40 10.05 -9.86 -3.65
CA ARG A 40 9.40 -9.89 -4.95
C ARG A 40 9.61 -8.55 -5.66
N ARG A 41 10.01 -8.62 -6.92
CA ARG A 41 10.16 -7.48 -7.84
C ARG A 41 9.25 -7.73 -9.03
N GLU A 42 8.43 -6.74 -9.36
CA GLU A 42 7.51 -6.80 -10.49
C GLU A 42 7.68 -5.58 -11.39
N VAL A 43 7.81 -5.81 -12.70
CA VAL A 43 7.78 -4.75 -13.70
C VAL A 43 6.52 -4.96 -14.53
N GLU A 44 5.64 -3.97 -14.52
CA GLU A 44 4.47 -3.97 -15.38
C GLU A 44 4.91 -3.81 -16.83
N ILE A 45 4.24 -4.52 -17.73
CA ILE A 45 4.45 -4.42 -19.17
C ILE A 45 3.15 -3.92 -19.75
N GLU A 46 3.22 -2.71 -20.29
CA GLU A 46 2.08 -1.99 -20.82
C GLU A 46 2.05 -2.09 -22.33
N ARG A 47 0.85 -2.01 -22.89
CA ARG A 47 0.63 -1.85 -24.33
C ARG A 47 -0.38 -0.75 -24.56
N GLN A 48 -0.24 -0.05 -25.67
CA GLN A 48 -1.19 0.98 -26.04
C GLN A 48 -2.44 0.34 -26.68
N VAL A 49 -3.60 0.66 -26.14
CA VAL A 49 -4.91 0.24 -26.67
C VAL A 49 -5.71 1.46 -27.07
N ARG A 50 -6.60 1.33 -28.05
CA ARG A 50 -7.55 2.40 -28.38
C ARG A 50 -8.79 2.25 -27.52
N GLU A 51 -9.00 3.21 -26.63
CA GLU A 51 -10.17 3.23 -25.76
C GLU A 51 -11.12 4.35 -26.17
N ARG A 52 -12.41 4.06 -26.10
CA ARG A 52 -13.46 5.04 -26.34
C ARG A 52 -13.68 5.86 -25.08
N ASP A 53 -13.69 7.17 -25.24
CA ASP A 53 -13.97 8.12 -24.18
C ASP A 53 -14.71 9.34 -24.74
N SER A 54 -15.15 10.25 -23.88
CA SER A 54 -15.82 11.48 -24.26
C SER A 54 -15.47 12.65 -23.34
N ASN A 55 -15.23 13.81 -23.93
CA ASN A 55 -14.93 15.04 -23.21
C ASN A 55 -15.24 16.24 -24.12
N TRP A 56 -15.20 17.45 -23.58
CA TRP A 56 -15.16 18.67 -24.38
C TRP A 56 -14.05 18.59 -25.42
N CYS A 57 -14.34 18.95 -26.67
CA CYS A 57 -13.42 18.77 -27.78
C CYS A 57 -12.08 19.51 -27.57
N ALA A 58 -12.07 20.59 -26.79
CA ALA A 58 -10.86 21.33 -26.42
C ALA A 58 -9.95 20.59 -25.42
N GLN A 59 -10.45 19.52 -24.77
CA GLN A 59 -9.76 18.76 -23.72
C GLN A 59 -9.41 17.33 -24.14
N ILE A 60 -9.62 16.97 -25.42
CA ILE A 60 -9.27 15.63 -25.90
C ILE A 60 -7.76 15.45 -25.93
N PRO A 61 -7.23 14.27 -25.57
CA PRO A 61 -5.80 14.04 -25.55
C PRO A 61 -5.20 14.01 -26.97
N ALA A 62 -3.91 14.30 -27.07
CA ALA A 62 -3.19 14.20 -28.33
C ALA A 62 -3.24 12.76 -28.89
N GLY A 63 -3.39 12.65 -30.21
CA GLY A 63 -3.52 11.35 -30.89
C GLY A 63 -4.90 10.69 -30.76
N ALA A 64 -5.89 11.37 -30.15
CA ALA A 64 -7.27 10.92 -30.19
C ALA A 64 -7.91 11.10 -31.58
N GLU A 65 -8.70 10.13 -31.97
CA GLU A 65 -9.53 10.16 -33.17
C GLU A 65 -10.97 10.51 -32.78
N VAL A 66 -11.48 11.66 -33.24
CA VAL A 66 -12.85 12.07 -32.99
C VAL A 66 -13.81 11.22 -33.83
N LEU A 67 -14.77 10.58 -33.17
CA LEU A 67 -15.79 9.74 -33.80
C LEU A 67 -17.09 10.51 -34.01
N GLU A 68 -17.46 11.31 -33.03
CA GLU A 68 -18.70 12.08 -33.00
C GLU A 68 -18.47 13.40 -32.30
N ARG A 69 -19.16 14.44 -32.79
CA ARG A 69 -19.11 15.79 -32.26
C ARG A 69 -20.53 16.33 -32.14
N GLU A 70 -20.87 16.84 -30.97
CA GLU A 70 -22.18 17.38 -30.66
C GLU A 70 -22.03 18.67 -29.86
N ARG A 71 -22.81 19.70 -30.16
CA ARG A 71 -22.83 20.93 -29.38
C ARG A 71 -23.70 20.75 -28.14
N ARG A 72 -23.16 21.03 -26.95
CA ARG A 72 -23.85 20.86 -25.66
C ARG A 72 -23.64 22.05 -24.74
N ASP A 73 -24.63 22.29 -23.88
CA ASP A 73 -24.52 23.18 -22.74
C ASP A 73 -23.70 22.51 -21.63
N ASP A 74 -22.86 23.27 -20.93
CA ASP A 74 -22.12 22.78 -19.77
C ASP A 74 -23.08 22.53 -18.60
N PRO A 75 -23.19 21.29 -18.06
CA PRO A 75 -24.08 21.00 -16.94
C PRO A 75 -23.76 21.82 -15.68
N SER A 76 -22.52 22.29 -15.53
CA SER A 76 -22.12 23.17 -14.42
C SER A 76 -22.49 24.64 -14.63
N GLY A 77 -22.86 25.03 -15.85
CA GLY A 77 -23.16 26.41 -16.22
C GLY A 77 -21.95 27.36 -16.19
N ILE A 78 -20.73 26.84 -16.00
CA ILE A 78 -19.51 27.65 -15.90
C ILE A 78 -19.06 28.09 -17.30
N GLN A 79 -19.14 27.20 -18.28
CA GLN A 79 -18.68 27.45 -19.64
C GLN A 79 -19.85 27.68 -20.61
N PRO A 80 -19.67 28.51 -21.65
CA PRO A 80 -20.67 28.67 -22.70
C PRO A 80 -20.86 27.36 -23.48
N PRO A 81 -21.96 27.23 -24.24
CA PRO A 81 -22.23 26.02 -25.00
C PRO A 81 -21.11 25.74 -26.00
N ALA A 82 -20.53 24.54 -25.94
CA ALA A 82 -19.33 24.15 -26.66
C ALA A 82 -19.46 22.75 -27.28
N ASP A 83 -18.47 22.36 -28.10
CA ASP A 83 -18.47 21.05 -28.73
C ASP A 83 -18.01 19.97 -27.73
N TYR A 84 -18.83 18.94 -27.59
CA TYR A 84 -18.56 17.72 -26.86
C TYR A 84 -18.23 16.59 -27.84
N CYS A 85 -17.09 15.94 -27.64
CA CYS A 85 -16.55 14.93 -28.54
C CYS A 85 -16.61 13.54 -27.91
N ARG A 86 -17.07 12.54 -28.68
CA ARG A 86 -16.75 11.12 -28.43
C ARG A 86 -15.55 10.75 -29.30
N TYR A 87 -14.55 10.09 -28.73
CA TYR A 87 -13.29 9.82 -29.42
C TYR A 87 -12.69 8.46 -29.05
N LEU A 88 -11.79 7.95 -29.89
CA LEU A 88 -10.86 6.86 -29.55
C LEU A 88 -9.50 7.46 -29.21
N ALA A 89 -9.01 7.27 -27.98
CA ALA A 89 -7.68 7.72 -27.57
C ALA A 89 -6.74 6.54 -27.35
N PRO A 90 -5.44 6.69 -27.69
CA PRO A 90 -4.48 5.62 -27.51
C PRO A 90 -3.93 5.66 -26.07
N VAL A 91 -4.38 4.74 -25.22
CA VAL A 91 -4.09 4.70 -23.79
C VAL A 91 -3.18 3.52 -23.44
N TRP A 92 -2.19 3.76 -22.59
CA TRP A 92 -1.32 2.69 -22.08
C TRP A 92 -2.04 1.92 -20.97
N ARG A 93 -2.15 0.61 -21.16
CA ARG A 93 -2.75 -0.31 -20.19
C ARG A 93 -1.79 -1.44 -19.88
N LYS A 94 -1.75 -1.84 -18.60
CA LYS A 94 -1.07 -3.05 -18.16
C LYS A 94 -1.63 -4.24 -18.93
N ARG A 95 -0.77 -4.97 -19.63
CA ARG A 95 -1.11 -6.23 -20.30
C ARG A 95 -0.62 -7.43 -19.52
N ARG A 96 0.60 -7.36 -19.01
CA ARG A 96 1.24 -8.43 -18.24
C ARG A 96 2.29 -7.85 -17.29
N SER A 97 2.97 -8.72 -16.56
CA SER A 97 4.11 -8.33 -15.72
C SER A 97 5.25 -9.31 -15.90
N ALA A 98 6.48 -8.83 -15.76
CA ALA A 98 7.65 -9.66 -15.49
C ALA A 98 7.86 -9.68 -13.97
N ILE A 99 8.15 -10.86 -13.41
CA ILE A 99 8.26 -11.06 -11.96
C ILE A 99 9.57 -11.79 -11.66
N ALA A 100 10.30 -11.30 -10.65
CA ALA A 100 11.38 -12.02 -9.99
C ALA A 100 11.05 -12.11 -8.50
N SER A 101 11.35 -13.25 -7.89
CA SER A 101 11.16 -13.45 -6.45
C SER A 101 12.22 -14.41 -5.92
N GLY A 102 12.52 -14.29 -4.63
CA GLY A 102 13.51 -15.13 -3.98
C GLY A 102 13.49 -14.98 -2.47
N LEU A 103 14.47 -15.60 -1.82
CA LEU A 103 14.71 -15.54 -0.38
C LEU A 103 16.11 -14.99 -0.13
N ALA A 104 16.31 -14.20 0.92
CA ALA A 104 17.66 -13.85 1.36
C ALA A 104 18.46 -15.14 1.71
N PRO A 105 19.79 -15.18 1.50
CA PRO A 105 20.67 -14.05 1.19
C PRO A 105 20.72 -13.63 -0.28
N GLN A 106 19.92 -14.23 -1.17
CA GLN A 106 19.85 -13.78 -2.56
C GLN A 106 19.47 -12.29 -2.62
N VAL A 107 20.27 -11.51 -3.34
CA VAL A 107 20.02 -10.09 -3.55
C VAL A 107 18.76 -9.91 -4.39
N PRO A 108 17.81 -9.03 -4.01
CA PRO A 108 16.62 -8.80 -4.82
C PRO A 108 16.95 -8.16 -6.16
N GLU A 109 16.77 -8.91 -7.25
CA GLU A 109 17.02 -8.45 -8.62
C GLU A 109 15.71 -8.14 -9.35
N TRP A 110 15.76 -7.17 -10.28
CA TRP A 110 14.64 -6.92 -11.18
C TRP A 110 14.58 -7.99 -12.27
N PRO A 111 13.38 -8.47 -12.65
CA PRO A 111 13.25 -9.44 -13.71
C PRO A 111 13.68 -8.88 -15.06
N LEU A 112 14.20 -9.74 -15.93
CA LEU A 112 14.43 -9.39 -17.33
C LEU A 112 13.09 -9.16 -18.03
N VAL A 113 12.97 -8.01 -18.71
CA VAL A 113 11.76 -7.60 -19.41
C VAL A 113 11.94 -7.83 -20.90
N ALA A 114 11.47 -8.97 -21.40
CA ALA A 114 11.35 -9.21 -22.84
C ALA A 114 10.12 -8.47 -23.37
N LEU A 115 10.29 -7.43 -24.18
CA LEU A 115 9.20 -6.66 -24.78
C LEU A 115 8.83 -7.23 -26.15
N ARG A 116 7.54 -7.19 -26.48
CA ARG A 116 7.06 -7.50 -27.83
C ARG A 116 7.03 -6.23 -28.68
N GLU A 117 7.65 -6.33 -29.85
CA GLU A 117 7.58 -5.31 -30.89
C GLU A 117 6.14 -5.08 -31.38
N ALA A 118 5.93 -3.96 -32.06
CA ALA A 118 4.66 -3.69 -32.74
C ALA A 118 4.43 -4.68 -33.89
N SER A 119 3.16 -4.95 -34.17
CA SER A 119 2.69 -5.68 -35.34
C SER A 119 1.60 -4.86 -36.04
N GLU A 120 1.12 -5.33 -37.20
CA GLU A 120 0.00 -4.67 -37.91
C GLU A 120 -1.26 -4.59 -37.04
N ALA A 121 -1.48 -5.56 -36.14
CA ALA A 121 -2.67 -5.62 -35.30
C ALA A 121 -2.48 -5.03 -33.89
N GLU A 122 -1.24 -4.88 -33.41
CA GLU A 122 -0.96 -4.51 -32.02
C GLU A 122 0.19 -3.51 -31.89
N SER A 123 0.05 -2.56 -30.96
CA SER A 123 1.12 -1.63 -30.62
C SER A 123 2.29 -2.31 -29.87
N ALA A 124 3.46 -1.69 -29.91
CA ALA A 124 4.63 -2.13 -29.17
C ALA A 124 4.36 -2.14 -27.65
N GLU A 125 4.93 -3.11 -26.95
CA GLU A 125 4.95 -3.11 -25.49
C GLU A 125 6.04 -2.18 -24.95
N ARG A 126 5.83 -1.65 -23.73
CA ARG A 126 6.84 -0.88 -23.00
C ARG A 126 6.87 -1.29 -21.53
N PRO A 127 7.99 -1.04 -20.80
CA PRO A 127 7.99 -1.17 -19.36
C PRO A 127 7.14 -0.06 -18.73
N GLY A 128 6.26 -0.45 -17.82
CA GLY A 128 5.43 0.43 -17.00
C GLY A 128 5.99 0.60 -15.59
N LYS A 129 5.10 0.61 -14.60
CA LYS A 129 5.47 0.78 -13.19
C LYS A 129 6.31 -0.39 -12.66
N ARG A 130 7.17 -0.08 -11.70
CA ARG A 130 7.97 -1.06 -10.96
C ARG A 130 7.45 -1.17 -9.53
N HIS A 131 7.24 -2.40 -9.07
CA HIS A 131 6.75 -2.71 -7.72
C HIS A 131 7.76 -3.57 -6.98
N ALA A 132 7.92 -3.27 -5.70
CA ALA A 132 8.94 -3.84 -4.84
C ALA A 132 8.32 -4.25 -3.51
N THR A 133 8.38 -5.54 -3.21
CA THR A 133 7.91 -6.10 -1.94
C THR A 133 9.03 -6.88 -1.29
N GLN A 134 9.25 -6.62 0.00
CA GLN A 134 10.16 -7.40 0.82
C GLN A 134 9.51 -7.61 2.18
N GLU A 135 9.65 -8.81 2.72
CA GLU A 135 9.02 -9.18 3.98
C GLU A 135 10.02 -9.85 4.91
N LEU A 136 9.73 -9.81 6.20
CA LEU A 136 10.35 -10.62 7.24
C LEU A 136 9.28 -11.56 7.76
N SER A 137 9.50 -12.86 7.63
CA SER A 137 8.74 -13.87 8.34
C SER A 137 9.38 -14.07 9.70
N LEU A 138 8.61 -13.87 10.75
CA LEU A 138 9.04 -13.88 12.14
C LEU A 138 8.32 -15.01 12.88
N ARG A 139 9.02 -15.69 13.78
CA ARG A 139 8.45 -16.74 14.63
C ARG A 139 8.89 -16.60 16.08
N ALA A 140 7.96 -16.67 17.02
CA ALA A 140 8.26 -16.76 18.45
C ALA A 140 8.43 -18.21 18.91
N VAL A 141 8.95 -18.39 20.13
CA VAL A 141 9.15 -19.71 20.76
C VAL A 141 7.83 -20.44 20.99
N ASP A 142 6.74 -19.71 21.23
CA ASP A 142 5.40 -20.28 21.42
C ASP A 142 4.73 -20.74 20.12
N GLY A 143 5.38 -20.55 18.96
CA GLY A 143 4.88 -20.90 17.64
C GLY A 143 4.10 -19.80 16.93
N SER A 144 3.89 -18.64 17.57
CA SER A 144 3.25 -17.49 16.94
C SER A 144 4.09 -16.97 15.76
N GLU A 145 3.43 -16.56 14.68
CA GLU A 145 4.08 -16.08 13.46
C GLU A 145 3.57 -14.71 13.04
N TRP A 146 4.48 -13.88 12.54
CA TRP A 146 4.16 -12.55 12.01
C TRP A 146 4.90 -12.30 10.71
N THR A 147 4.30 -11.46 9.85
CA THR A 147 4.92 -10.98 8.61
C THR A 147 5.03 -9.46 8.66
N CYS A 148 6.26 -8.95 8.58
CA CYS A 148 6.53 -7.53 8.57
C CYS A 148 7.06 -7.07 7.22
N ARG A 149 6.63 -5.89 6.74
CA ARG A 149 7.05 -5.28 5.46
C ARG A 149 7.87 -4.00 5.68
N PRO A 150 9.09 -4.08 6.22
CA PRO A 150 9.92 -2.91 6.43
C PRO A 150 10.36 -2.28 5.10
N ALA A 151 10.81 -1.02 5.17
CA ALA A 151 11.53 -0.38 4.06
C ALA A 151 12.77 -1.20 3.67
N PHE A 152 13.18 -1.13 2.39
CA PHE A 152 14.26 -1.95 1.85
C PHE A 152 15.57 -1.82 2.65
N GLU A 153 15.95 -0.60 3.02
CA GLU A 153 17.14 -0.36 3.84
C GLU A 153 17.08 -1.11 5.18
N ALA A 154 15.98 -1.00 5.92
CA ALA A 154 15.80 -1.73 7.17
C ALA A 154 15.77 -3.25 6.94
N TRP A 155 15.11 -3.72 5.88
CA TRP A 155 15.09 -5.14 5.51
C TRP A 155 16.49 -5.72 5.28
N THR A 156 17.40 -4.96 4.66
CA THR A 156 18.79 -5.44 4.39
C THR A 156 19.61 -5.63 5.66
N ARG A 157 19.29 -4.93 6.75
CA ARG A 157 20.03 -5.00 8.03
C ARG A 157 19.71 -6.28 8.81
N PHE A 158 18.57 -6.91 8.55
CA PHE A 158 18.18 -8.14 9.23
C PHE A 158 18.77 -9.37 8.55
N THR A 159 19.07 -10.42 9.31
CA THR A 159 19.56 -11.71 8.80
C THR A 159 18.62 -12.85 9.20
N VAL A 160 18.54 -13.91 8.40
CA VAL A 160 17.78 -15.12 8.77
C VAL A 160 18.47 -15.76 9.98
N GLY A 161 17.71 -16.21 10.96
CA GLY A 161 18.19 -16.70 12.26
C GLY A 161 18.43 -15.61 13.31
N GLN A 162 18.30 -14.33 12.94
CA GLN A 162 18.47 -13.25 13.90
C GLN A 162 17.31 -13.19 14.90
N LYS A 163 17.64 -13.12 16.18
CA LYS A 163 16.68 -12.86 17.26
C LYS A 163 16.40 -11.38 17.40
N LEU A 164 15.13 -11.01 17.49
CA LEU A 164 14.63 -9.65 17.55
C LEU A 164 13.60 -9.52 18.67
N SER A 165 13.44 -8.31 19.20
CA SER A 165 12.31 -7.93 20.04
C SER A 165 11.23 -7.27 19.19
N LEU A 166 9.98 -7.69 19.37
CA LEU A 166 8.80 -7.18 18.68
C LEU A 166 7.73 -6.79 19.69
N GLN A 167 7.14 -5.60 19.56
CA GLN A 167 5.95 -5.23 20.31
C GLN A 167 4.71 -5.81 19.65
N VAL A 168 3.89 -6.47 20.46
CA VAL A 168 2.62 -7.07 20.05
C VAL A 168 1.54 -6.53 20.97
N ASP A 169 0.42 -6.10 20.39
CA ASP A 169 -0.71 -5.64 21.17
C ASP A 169 -1.49 -6.81 21.81
N ARG A 170 -2.52 -6.48 22.60
CA ARG A 170 -3.34 -7.49 23.28
C ARG A 170 -4.14 -8.41 22.34
N TRP A 171 -4.24 -8.09 21.05
CA TRP A 171 -4.94 -8.89 20.05
C TRP A 171 -3.99 -9.73 19.20
N GLY A 172 -2.68 -9.71 19.49
CA GLY A 172 -1.68 -10.44 18.72
C GLY A 172 -1.21 -9.69 17.47
N VAL A 173 -1.58 -8.41 17.29
CA VAL A 173 -1.12 -7.62 16.15
C VAL A 173 0.27 -7.06 16.43
N ALA A 174 1.20 -7.37 15.52
CA ALA A 174 2.59 -6.91 15.60
C ALA A 174 2.74 -5.45 15.16
N ASP A 175 3.41 -4.64 15.99
CA ASP A 175 3.95 -3.36 15.56
C ASP A 175 5.32 -3.57 14.91
N CYS A 176 5.32 -3.77 13.59
CA CYS A 176 6.55 -3.99 12.81
C CYS A 176 7.55 -2.83 12.89
N SER A 177 7.15 -1.63 13.30
CA SER A 177 8.08 -0.50 13.48
C SER A 177 8.91 -0.61 14.78
N SER A 178 8.45 -1.44 15.72
CA SER A 178 9.11 -1.69 17.00
C SER A 178 10.26 -2.72 16.93
N LEU A 179 10.48 -3.37 15.78
CA LEU A 179 11.52 -4.40 15.62
C LEU A 179 12.91 -3.88 15.99
N ARG A 180 13.58 -4.54 16.93
CA ARG A 180 14.96 -4.24 17.34
C ARG A 180 15.77 -5.53 17.53
N PRO A 181 17.08 -5.55 17.24
CA PRO A 181 17.95 -6.65 17.64
C PRO A 181 17.93 -6.88 19.16
N LEU A 182 17.99 -8.14 19.57
CA LEU A 182 18.21 -8.57 20.96
C LEU A 182 19.70 -8.60 21.30
#